data_AF-A0A382WGH0-F1
#
_entry.id   AF-A0A382WGH0-F1
#
_cell.length_a   1.000
_cell.length_b   1.000
_cell.length_c   1.000
_cell.angle_alpha   90.00
_cell.angle_beta   90.00
_cell.angle_gamma   90.00
#
_symmetry.space_group_name_H-M   'P 1'
#
loop_
_entity.id
_entity.type
_entity.pdbx_description
1 polymer ?
#
loop_
_entity_poly.entity_id
_entity_poly.type
_entity_poly.pdbx_seq_one_letter_code
_entity_poly.pdbx_strand_id
1 'polypeptide(L)'
;SVHKNLAILFALMFVFPGCLDEETDNLDVADDSEALEQAEELESIEIPYEEGCDNINPLHCMLPFPSSAFLREDSTTATGYRVNYTETTVPGSGTFRQVEVPGLNRLDGMSPSTQIMTAFEEDPVLADVANQSTIEKSLLDDHPTVILNLNTGEKVAHWAELDSRTDDKGPTILYIRTLRGLDHNTAYGIGIFGLTNATGDLISPSLALKALIDGSNTDVPDVEFRRGSFDNLFGKLESLGYEKANLQAAWEFHTASTESIVGGMLHMREDALNRLG
;
A
#
# COMPACT_ATOMS: atom_id res chain seq x y z
N SER A 1 -60.55 3.42 33.95
CA SER A 1 -61.89 3.21 33.39
C SER A 1 -61.77 3.39 31.89
N VAL A 2 -61.58 2.32 31.09
CA VAL A 2 -62.66 1.52 30.48
C VAL A 2 -63.52 2.42 29.58
N HIS A 3 -63.68 2.25 28.28
CA HIS A 3 -63.16 1.37 27.21
C HIS A 3 -63.97 1.78 25.95
N LYS A 4 -63.62 1.19 24.80
CA LYS A 4 -64.48 0.85 23.65
C LYS A 4 -64.61 1.90 22.54
N ASN A 5 -64.05 1.63 21.35
CA ASN A 5 -64.41 0.61 20.32
C ASN A 5 -65.53 1.14 19.42
N LEU A 6 -65.35 1.12 18.09
CA LEU A 6 -65.75 -0.01 17.22
C LEU A 6 -65.90 0.45 15.77
N ALA A 7 -65.47 -0.44 14.87
CA ALA A 7 -65.48 -0.39 13.41
C ALA A 7 -66.83 -0.10 12.73
N ILE A 8 -66.80 0.22 11.42
CA ILE A 8 -67.67 -0.39 10.38
C ILE A 8 -67.02 -0.24 8.99
N LEU A 9 -67.09 -1.36 8.27
CA LEU A 9 -66.68 -1.69 6.90
C LEU A 9 -67.61 -1.04 5.86
N PHE A 10 -67.11 -0.63 4.69
CA PHE A 10 -67.95 -0.59 3.47
C PHE A 10 -67.13 -0.86 2.21
N ALA A 11 -67.58 -1.89 1.49
CA ALA A 11 -67.08 -2.34 0.20
C ALA A 11 -67.44 -1.33 -0.91
N LEU A 12 -66.55 -1.17 -1.89
CA LEU A 12 -66.94 -0.68 -3.21
C LEU A 12 -66.43 -1.63 -4.30
N MET A 13 -67.29 -1.76 -5.29
CA MET A 13 -67.49 -2.86 -6.21
C MET A 13 -67.21 -2.33 -7.62
N PHE A 14 -66.73 -3.21 -8.51
CA PHE A 14 -66.70 -3.08 -9.99
C PHE A 14 -65.70 -2.04 -10.55
N VAL A 15 -64.93 -2.34 -11.60
CA VAL A 15 -65.41 -2.75 -12.93
C VAL A 15 -64.36 -3.64 -13.62
N PHE A 16 -64.81 -4.81 -14.09
CA PHE A 16 -64.20 -5.51 -15.23
C PHE A 16 -64.99 -5.16 -16.50
N PRO A 17 -64.30 -5.04 -17.64
CA PRO A 17 -64.63 -5.78 -18.85
C PRO A 17 -63.45 -6.73 -19.14
N GLY A 18 -63.62 -8.04 -19.32
CA GLY A 18 -64.66 -8.69 -20.10
C GLY A 18 -64.22 -8.76 -21.56
N CYS A 19 -63.28 -9.64 -21.88
CA CYS A 19 -63.14 -10.24 -23.22
C CYS A 19 -62.84 -11.73 -23.05
N LEU A 20 -63.79 -12.52 -23.57
CA LEU A 20 -63.73 -13.97 -23.76
C LEU A 20 -62.77 -14.28 -24.91
N ASP A 21 -61.89 -15.25 -24.72
CA ASP A 21 -61.73 -16.32 -25.71
C ASP A 21 -61.26 -17.60 -25.01
N GLU A 22 -61.76 -18.70 -25.53
CA GLU A 22 -61.84 -20.02 -24.93
C GLU A 22 -60.75 -20.92 -25.53
N GLU A 23 -59.74 -21.32 -24.75
CA GLU A 23 -59.14 -22.66 -24.85
C GLU A 23 -58.12 -22.91 -23.71
N THR A 24 -58.09 -24.16 -23.30
CA THR A 24 -57.46 -24.75 -22.11
C THR A 24 -55.93 -24.75 -22.18
N ASP A 25 -55.25 -24.30 -21.12
CA ASP A 25 -54.23 -25.13 -20.43
C ASP A 25 -53.77 -24.51 -19.10
N ASN A 26 -53.63 -25.38 -18.10
CA ASN A 26 -53.09 -25.07 -16.78
C ASN A 26 -51.63 -24.61 -16.87
N LEU A 27 -51.32 -23.37 -16.48
CA LEU A 27 -49.99 -23.01 -15.97
C LEU A 27 -50.14 -22.02 -14.81
N ASP A 28 -49.68 -22.46 -13.65
CA ASP A 28 -49.59 -21.70 -12.41
C ASP A 28 -48.88 -20.36 -12.63
N VAL A 29 -49.55 -19.26 -12.25
CA VAL A 29 -48.91 -17.95 -12.12
C VAL A 29 -48.09 -17.99 -10.83
N ALA A 30 -46.80 -18.25 -10.98
CA ALA A 30 -45.83 -18.03 -9.92
C ALA A 30 -45.74 -16.53 -9.62
N ASP A 31 -45.77 -16.27 -8.32
CA ASP A 31 -45.72 -15.00 -7.61
C ASP A 31 -44.56 -14.10 -8.09
N ASP A 32 -44.93 -12.95 -8.65
CA ASP A 32 -44.03 -11.87 -9.04
C ASP A 32 -43.68 -11.06 -7.77
N SER A 33 -42.76 -11.57 -6.94
CA SER A 33 -42.26 -10.82 -5.77
C SER A 33 -40.84 -11.14 -5.29
N GLU A 34 -39.95 -11.66 -6.15
CA GLU A 34 -38.51 -11.74 -5.83
C GLU A 34 -37.66 -10.94 -6.83
N ALA A 35 -37.92 -9.64 -6.89
CA ALA A 35 -36.95 -8.65 -7.33
C ALA A 35 -36.52 -7.80 -6.13
N LEU A 36 -35.90 -8.45 -5.15
CA LEU A 36 -35.18 -7.77 -4.07
C LEU A 36 -33.68 -7.94 -4.33
N GLU A 37 -33.10 -6.87 -4.88
CA GLU A 37 -31.73 -6.41 -4.66
C GLU A 37 -30.72 -7.50 -4.26
N GLN A 38 -30.20 -8.23 -5.25
CA GLN A 38 -28.83 -8.74 -5.14
C GLN A 38 -27.91 -7.52 -5.15
N ALA A 39 -27.63 -6.97 -3.97
CA ALA A 39 -26.36 -6.32 -3.76
C ALA A 39 -25.30 -7.40 -4.03
N GLU A 40 -24.54 -7.26 -5.12
CA GLU A 40 -23.29 -8.01 -5.28
C GLU A 40 -22.49 -7.78 -4.01
N GLU A 41 -22.44 -8.80 -3.15
CA GLU A 41 -21.50 -8.87 -2.06
C GLU A 41 -20.13 -8.84 -2.74
N LEU A 42 -19.49 -7.67 -2.76
CA LEU A 42 -18.16 -7.48 -3.33
C LEU A 42 -17.23 -8.47 -2.61
N GLU A 43 -16.95 -9.58 -3.27
CA GLU A 43 -16.12 -10.65 -2.73
C GLU A 43 -14.72 -10.06 -2.48
N SER A 44 -14.40 -9.83 -1.21
CA SER A 44 -13.12 -9.29 -0.77
C SER A 44 -12.13 -10.43 -0.58
N ILE A 45 -10.92 -10.25 -1.09
CA ILE A 45 -9.83 -11.20 -0.89
C ILE A 45 -9.32 -11.06 0.55
N GLU A 46 -9.27 -12.17 1.28
CA GLU A 46 -8.64 -12.25 2.61
C GLU A 46 -7.11 -12.16 2.47
N ILE A 47 -6.51 -11.20 3.18
CA ILE A 47 -5.06 -11.00 3.18
C ILE A 47 -4.53 -11.00 4.63
N PRO A 48 -3.32 -11.51 4.89
CA PRO A 48 -2.69 -11.36 6.19
C PRO A 48 -2.65 -9.90 6.65
N TYR A 49 -3.23 -9.65 7.82
CA TYR A 49 -3.28 -8.32 8.43
C TYR A 49 -2.59 -8.33 9.80
N GLU A 50 -1.68 -7.38 9.99
CA GLU A 50 -1.06 -7.06 11.28
C GLU A 50 -1.08 -5.55 11.51
N GLU A 51 -1.62 -5.14 12.67
CA GLU A 51 -1.73 -3.72 13.02
C GLU A 51 -0.35 -3.09 13.23
N GLY A 52 -0.13 -1.95 12.59
CA GLY A 52 1.14 -1.22 12.67
C GLY A 52 2.23 -1.71 11.72
N CYS A 53 1.92 -2.70 10.88
CA CYS A 53 2.78 -3.21 9.82
C CYS A 53 2.38 -2.67 8.45
N ASP A 54 3.25 -2.83 7.45
CA ASP A 54 2.86 -2.61 6.05
C ASP A 54 2.33 -3.93 5.45
N ASN A 55 1.00 -4.04 5.35
CA ASN A 55 0.34 -5.27 4.89
C ASN A 55 0.47 -5.50 3.37
N ILE A 56 1.15 -4.62 2.64
CA ILE A 56 1.52 -4.89 1.24
C ILE A 56 2.57 -6.00 1.16
N ASN A 57 3.50 -6.10 2.12
CA ASN A 57 4.46 -7.20 2.18
C ASN A 57 4.44 -7.85 3.58
N PRO A 58 3.66 -8.92 3.77
CA PRO A 58 3.45 -9.52 5.09
C PRO A 58 4.65 -10.32 5.62
N LEU A 59 5.78 -10.39 4.89
CA LEU A 59 6.95 -11.17 5.28
C LEU A 59 7.64 -10.62 6.54
N HIS A 60 7.64 -9.30 6.69
CA HIS A 60 8.16 -8.62 7.87
C HIS A 60 7.38 -7.32 8.09
N CYS A 61 7.03 -7.04 9.35
CA CYS A 61 6.17 -5.91 9.70
C CYS A 61 6.59 -4.56 9.10
N MET A 62 7.89 -4.27 9.08
CA MET A 62 8.41 -3.01 8.55
C MET A 62 8.67 -3.01 7.03
N LEU A 63 8.49 -4.14 6.34
CA LEU A 63 8.75 -4.25 4.91
C LEU A 63 7.46 -4.06 4.09
N PRO A 64 7.54 -3.41 2.91
CA PRO A 64 8.71 -2.71 2.41
C PRO A 64 9.05 -1.47 3.25
N PHE A 65 10.34 -1.13 3.31
CA PHE A 65 10.83 0.05 4.04
C PHE A 65 11.67 0.93 3.13
N PRO A 66 11.62 2.26 3.25
CA PRO A 66 10.53 3.03 3.89
C PRO A 66 9.21 2.84 3.14
N SER A 67 8.09 3.18 3.77
CA SER A 67 6.76 3.10 3.17
C SER A 67 5.83 4.19 3.68
N SER A 68 4.87 4.60 2.84
CA SER A 68 3.75 5.45 3.21
C SER A 68 2.81 4.82 4.25
N ALA A 69 2.85 3.50 4.46
CA ALA A 69 2.17 2.82 5.56
C ALA A 69 2.52 3.40 6.94
N PHE A 70 3.75 3.90 7.07
CA PHE A 70 4.28 4.46 8.31
C PHE A 70 4.20 5.99 8.36
N LEU A 71 3.37 6.58 7.50
CA LEU A 71 3.07 8.01 7.47
C LEU A 71 1.58 8.22 7.69
N ARG A 72 1.24 9.31 8.37
CA ARG A 72 -0.14 9.82 8.46
C ARG A 72 -0.19 11.26 8.02
N GLU A 73 -1.32 11.69 7.48
CA GLU A 73 -1.53 13.09 7.12
C GLU A 73 -1.48 14.00 8.36
N ASP A 74 -0.80 15.13 8.23
CA ASP A 74 -0.71 16.19 9.24
C ASP A 74 -0.44 17.54 8.55
N SER A 75 -1.51 18.31 8.36
CA SER A 75 -1.47 19.64 7.72
C SER A 75 -0.69 20.70 8.51
N THR A 76 -0.25 20.40 9.73
CA THR A 76 0.61 21.30 10.53
C THR A 76 2.09 21.16 10.22
N THR A 77 2.48 20.16 9.43
CA THR A 77 3.87 19.90 9.03
C THR A 77 4.18 20.48 7.65
N ALA A 78 5.47 20.63 7.33
CA ALA A 78 5.90 21.21 6.05
C ALA A 78 5.62 20.29 4.86
N THR A 79 5.64 18.96 5.07
CA THR A 79 5.38 17.94 4.05
C THR A 79 3.90 17.57 3.93
N GLY A 80 3.08 17.94 4.92
CA GLY A 80 1.72 17.43 5.07
C GLY A 80 1.65 16.02 5.68
N TYR A 81 2.76 15.44 6.11
CA TYR A 81 2.85 14.11 6.70
C TYR A 81 3.55 14.12 8.06
N ARG A 82 3.27 13.10 8.86
CA ARG A 82 4.00 12.78 10.09
C ARG A 82 4.30 11.29 10.14
N VAL A 83 5.50 10.93 10.60
CA VAL A 83 5.86 9.54 10.88
C VAL A 83 4.92 8.96 11.94
N ASN A 84 4.43 7.75 11.70
CA ASN A 84 3.44 7.08 12.51
C ASN A 84 3.82 5.63 12.81
N TYR A 85 4.85 5.43 13.61
CA TYR A 85 5.16 4.12 14.17
C TYR A 85 4.30 3.87 15.41
N THR A 86 3.57 2.76 15.41
CA THR A 86 2.81 2.29 16.58
C THR A 86 3.75 1.57 17.55
N GLU A 87 3.20 1.14 18.69
CA GLU A 87 3.95 0.32 19.65
C GLU A 87 4.27 -1.09 19.09
N THR A 88 3.62 -1.51 18.00
CA THR A 88 3.80 -2.81 17.35
C THR A 88 4.64 -2.74 16.07
N THR A 89 4.84 -1.56 15.49
CA THR A 89 5.57 -1.42 14.22
C THR A 89 7.01 -1.88 14.30
N VAL A 90 7.75 -1.46 15.33
CA VAL A 90 9.18 -1.78 15.43
C VAL A 90 9.32 -3.16 16.05
N PRO A 91 9.95 -4.13 15.35
CA PRO A 91 10.11 -5.47 15.88
C PRO A 91 10.84 -5.46 17.22
N GLY A 92 10.31 -6.22 18.17
CA GLY A 92 11.00 -6.52 19.41
C GLY A 92 12.32 -7.28 19.16
N SER A 93 13.16 -7.30 20.19
CA SER A 93 14.30 -8.22 20.26
C SER A 93 13.98 -9.40 21.17
N GLY A 94 14.84 -10.42 21.19
CA GLY A 94 14.71 -11.52 22.15
C GLY A 94 14.70 -11.09 23.63
N THR A 95 15.14 -9.86 23.93
CA THR A 95 15.16 -9.28 25.30
C THR A 95 13.99 -8.31 25.57
N PHE A 96 13.53 -7.59 24.55
CA PHE A 96 12.43 -6.63 24.67
C PHE A 96 11.36 -6.96 23.65
N ARG A 97 10.18 -7.38 24.11
CA ARG A 97 9.09 -7.81 23.22
C ARG A 97 8.48 -6.66 22.41
N GLN A 98 8.63 -5.43 22.88
CA GLN A 98 8.01 -4.25 22.29
C GLN A 98 8.99 -3.09 22.37
N VAL A 99 9.18 -2.38 21.26
CA VAL A 99 10.11 -1.26 21.14
C VAL A 99 9.33 -0.06 20.65
N GLU A 100 9.20 0.95 21.50
CA GLU A 100 8.59 2.21 21.12
C GLU A 100 9.66 3.23 20.74
N VAL A 101 9.43 3.93 19.63
CA VAL A 101 10.33 4.98 19.12
C VAL A 101 9.58 6.31 18.96
N PRO A 102 8.91 6.83 20.00
CA PRO A 102 8.06 8.03 19.89
C PRO A 102 8.83 9.27 19.42
N GLY A 103 10.15 9.29 19.64
CA GLY A 103 11.02 10.33 19.13
C GLY A 103 11.09 10.42 17.61
N LEU A 104 10.81 9.34 16.87
CA LEU A 104 10.73 9.36 15.41
C LEU A 104 9.40 9.89 14.90
N ASN A 105 8.30 9.72 15.65
CA ASN A 105 6.97 10.23 15.29
C ASN A 105 6.88 11.78 15.30
N ARG A 106 7.95 12.47 15.73
CA ARG A 106 8.05 13.93 15.58
C ARG A 106 8.40 14.36 14.16
N LEU A 107 9.00 13.47 13.37
CA LEU A 107 9.45 13.74 12.01
C LEU A 107 8.26 13.81 11.05
N ASP A 108 8.40 14.63 10.02
CA ASP A 108 7.39 14.87 9.00
C ASP A 108 7.62 14.08 7.70
N GLY A 109 8.33 12.96 7.80
CA GLY A 109 8.61 12.11 6.65
C GLY A 109 9.77 11.17 6.92
N MET A 110 10.06 10.33 5.93
CA MET A 110 11.12 9.34 6.00
C MET A 110 12.49 9.99 5.79
N SER A 111 13.55 9.41 6.36
CA SER A 111 14.90 9.92 6.14
C SER A 111 15.26 9.91 4.65
N PRO A 112 15.75 11.02 4.07
CA PRO A 112 16.26 10.99 2.69
C PRO A 112 17.51 10.12 2.51
N SER A 113 18.14 9.69 3.61
CA SER A 113 19.28 8.75 3.60
C SER A 113 18.88 7.35 4.11
N THR A 114 17.59 7.03 4.04
CA THR A 114 17.09 5.70 4.44
C THR A 114 17.59 4.61 3.51
N GLN A 115 17.72 3.40 4.06
CA GLN A 115 17.98 2.20 3.28
C GLN A 115 16.66 1.65 2.76
N ILE A 116 16.51 1.56 1.44
CA ILE A 116 15.33 0.95 0.82
C ILE A 116 15.48 -0.57 0.91
N MET A 117 14.42 -1.25 1.35
CA MET A 117 14.40 -2.67 1.69
C MET A 117 13.06 -3.30 1.34
N THR A 118 13.11 -4.53 0.85
CA THR A 118 11.95 -5.43 0.74
C THR A 118 12.43 -6.87 0.87
N ALA A 119 11.52 -7.83 0.80
CA ALA A 119 11.84 -9.25 0.73
C ALA A 119 10.79 -9.97 -0.14
N PHE A 120 11.12 -11.19 -0.56
CA PHE A 120 10.24 -12.07 -1.32
C PHE A 120 10.16 -13.44 -0.64
N GLU A 121 9.13 -14.22 -0.95
CA GLU A 121 8.99 -15.60 -0.43
C GLU A 121 10.14 -16.49 -0.90
N GLU A 122 10.68 -16.21 -2.08
CA GLU A 122 11.83 -16.89 -2.67
C GLU A 122 12.93 -15.88 -2.98
N ASP A 123 14.19 -16.29 -2.80
CA ASP A 123 15.33 -15.43 -3.07
C ASP A 123 15.47 -15.13 -4.57
N PRO A 124 15.46 -13.85 -5.00
CA PRO A 124 15.65 -13.50 -6.39
C PRO A 124 17.11 -13.63 -6.83
N VAL A 125 17.31 -14.03 -8.08
CA VAL A 125 18.59 -13.98 -8.78
C VAL A 125 18.80 -12.58 -9.33
N LEU A 126 19.85 -11.90 -8.87
CA LEU A 126 20.13 -10.49 -9.21
C LEU A 126 21.09 -10.31 -10.40
N ALA A 127 21.18 -11.28 -11.31
CA ALA A 127 22.18 -11.26 -12.40
C ALA A 127 22.04 -10.04 -13.34
N ASP A 128 20.81 -9.64 -13.63
CA ASP A 128 20.50 -8.51 -14.53
C ASP A 128 20.22 -7.20 -13.77
N VAL A 129 20.29 -7.23 -12.44
CA VAL A 129 20.10 -6.05 -11.58
C VAL A 129 21.43 -5.32 -11.42
N ALA A 130 21.41 -3.99 -11.46
CA ALA A 130 22.57 -3.16 -11.20
C ALA A 130 23.20 -3.49 -9.84
N ASN A 131 24.50 -3.81 -9.85
CA ASN A 131 25.32 -3.97 -8.65
C ASN A 131 26.21 -2.74 -8.42
N GLN A 132 26.98 -2.74 -7.33
CA GLN A 132 27.87 -1.64 -6.94
C GLN A 132 28.85 -1.16 -8.03
N SER A 133 29.17 -2.00 -9.03
CA SER A 133 30.09 -1.69 -10.12
C SER A 133 29.39 -1.36 -11.44
N THR A 134 28.06 -1.47 -11.52
CA THR A 134 27.28 -1.25 -12.75
C THR A 134 26.02 -0.41 -12.47
N ILE A 135 26.12 0.54 -11.55
CA ILE A 135 25.01 1.38 -11.07
C ILE A 135 24.30 2.07 -12.23
N GLU A 136 25.03 2.51 -13.25
CA GLU A 136 24.48 3.20 -14.42
C GLU A 136 23.42 2.39 -15.16
N LYS A 137 23.46 1.05 -15.04
CA LYS A 137 22.42 0.17 -15.60
C LYS A 137 21.05 0.42 -14.99
N SER A 138 20.97 0.88 -13.74
CA SER A 138 19.71 1.17 -13.06
C SER A 138 18.88 2.29 -13.69
N LEU A 139 19.51 3.08 -14.57
CA LEU A 139 18.86 4.16 -15.31
C LEU A 139 18.38 3.73 -16.69
N LEU A 140 18.77 2.54 -17.15
CA LEU A 140 18.32 2.01 -18.44
C LEU A 140 16.81 1.75 -18.43
N ASP A 141 16.24 1.73 -19.62
CA ASP A 141 14.88 1.26 -19.81
C ASP A 141 14.82 -0.24 -19.52
N ASP A 142 13.65 -0.69 -19.05
CA ASP A 142 13.39 -2.08 -18.67
C ASP A 142 14.30 -2.64 -17.56
N HIS A 143 15.03 -1.79 -16.81
CA HIS A 143 15.82 -2.26 -15.67
C HIS A 143 14.90 -2.90 -14.60
N PRO A 144 15.24 -4.08 -14.03
CA PRO A 144 14.36 -4.82 -13.12
C PRO A 144 13.94 -4.09 -11.84
N THR A 145 14.69 -3.07 -11.43
CA THR A 145 14.37 -2.22 -10.28
C THR A 145 14.37 -0.76 -10.69
N VAL A 146 13.38 0.00 -10.24
CA VAL A 146 13.28 1.45 -10.51
C VAL A 146 12.95 2.20 -9.22
N ILE A 147 13.62 3.33 -9.03
CA ILE A 147 13.26 4.34 -8.04
C ILE A 147 12.90 5.59 -8.81
N LEU A 148 11.70 6.11 -8.59
CA LEU A 148 11.14 7.22 -9.34
C LEU A 148 10.87 8.41 -8.42
N ASN A 149 11.38 9.59 -8.76
CA ASN A 149 10.87 10.83 -8.16
C ASN A 149 9.46 11.08 -8.70
N LEU A 150 8.44 11.00 -7.85
CA LEU A 150 7.05 11.09 -8.28
C LEU A 150 6.64 12.52 -8.66
N ASN A 151 7.41 13.55 -8.28
CA ASN A 151 7.16 14.92 -8.71
C ASN A 151 7.68 15.18 -10.13
N THR A 152 8.87 14.67 -10.46
CA THR A 152 9.57 14.99 -11.72
C THR A 152 9.51 13.88 -12.77
N GLY A 153 9.27 12.63 -12.36
CA GLY A 153 9.40 11.45 -13.22
C GLY A 153 10.84 11.02 -13.48
N GLU A 154 11.82 11.58 -12.78
CA GLU A 154 13.23 11.21 -12.95
C GLU A 154 13.57 9.91 -12.21
N LYS A 155 14.28 9.00 -12.89
CA LYS A 155 14.86 7.78 -12.29
C LYS A 155 16.04 8.14 -11.38
N VAL A 156 16.13 7.50 -10.22
CA VAL A 156 17.25 7.65 -9.28
C VAL A 156 18.25 6.50 -9.49
N ALA A 157 19.52 6.85 -9.69
CA ALA A 157 20.59 5.87 -9.83
C ALA A 157 20.76 5.06 -8.53
N HIS A 158 20.79 3.74 -8.66
CA HIS A 158 20.87 2.82 -7.54
C HIS A 158 21.54 1.50 -7.91
N TRP A 159 21.76 0.67 -6.91
CA TRP A 159 22.09 -0.75 -7.07
C TRP A 159 21.32 -1.56 -6.04
N ALA A 160 21.21 -2.87 -6.24
CA ALA A 160 20.56 -3.76 -5.30
C ALA A 160 21.44 -4.95 -4.89
N GLU A 161 21.22 -5.47 -3.70
CA GLU A 161 21.89 -6.67 -3.17
C GLU A 161 21.00 -7.42 -2.19
N LEU A 162 21.18 -8.73 -2.11
CA LEU A 162 20.62 -9.54 -1.04
C LEU A 162 21.50 -9.47 0.21
N ASP A 163 20.87 -9.56 1.38
CA ASP A 163 21.58 -9.65 2.65
C ASP A 163 22.40 -10.95 2.73
N SER A 164 23.72 -10.81 2.69
CA SER A 164 24.64 -11.95 2.77
C SER A 164 24.71 -12.58 4.18
N ARG A 165 24.00 -12.02 5.17
CA ARG A 165 24.03 -12.45 6.57
C ARG A 165 22.72 -13.06 7.04
N THR A 166 21.71 -13.14 6.17
CA THR A 166 20.47 -13.85 6.48
C THR A 166 20.79 -15.30 6.85
N ASP A 167 20.17 -15.79 7.92
CA ASP A 167 20.19 -17.21 8.25
C ASP A 167 19.01 -17.93 7.57
N ASP A 168 19.07 -19.26 7.50
CA ASP A 168 18.02 -20.05 6.80
C ASP A 168 16.65 -20.04 7.53
N LYS A 169 16.39 -19.10 8.45
CA LYS A 169 15.18 -19.04 9.27
C LYS A 169 14.17 -17.98 8.82
N GLY A 170 14.46 -17.20 7.79
CA GLY A 170 13.58 -16.15 7.31
C GLY A 170 13.89 -15.72 5.88
N PRO A 171 13.05 -14.85 5.29
CA PRO A 171 13.24 -14.37 3.94
C PRO A 171 14.48 -13.47 3.86
N THR A 172 15.20 -13.53 2.73
CA THR A 172 16.38 -12.70 2.53
C THR A 172 15.99 -11.26 2.17
N ILE A 173 16.54 -10.29 2.90
CA ILE A 173 16.27 -8.88 2.63
C ILE A 173 16.98 -8.47 1.33
N LEU A 174 16.23 -7.87 0.42
CA LEU A 174 16.75 -7.15 -0.74
C LEU A 174 16.94 -5.67 -0.36
N TYR A 175 18.18 -5.22 -0.36
CA TYR A 175 18.55 -3.81 -0.21
C TYR A 175 18.57 -3.14 -1.58
N ILE A 176 17.97 -1.95 -1.69
CA ILE A 176 18.15 -1.04 -2.84
C ILE A 176 18.84 0.23 -2.35
N ARG A 177 20.01 0.53 -2.89
CA ARG A 177 20.93 1.55 -2.38
C ARG A 177 21.11 2.68 -3.36
N THR A 178 20.80 3.90 -2.90
CA THR A 178 21.05 5.13 -3.67
C THR A 178 22.49 5.61 -3.48
N LEU A 179 22.97 6.39 -4.44
CA LEU A 179 24.36 6.92 -4.41
C LEU A 179 24.49 8.21 -3.63
N ARG A 180 23.36 8.88 -3.40
CA ARG A 180 23.24 10.13 -2.66
C ARG A 180 21.97 10.09 -1.83
N GLY A 181 21.90 10.98 -0.84
CA GLY A 181 20.63 11.27 -0.19
C GLY A 181 19.59 11.68 -1.22
N LEU A 182 18.37 11.18 -1.03
CA LEU A 182 17.20 11.61 -1.77
C LEU A 182 16.91 13.10 -1.49
N ASP A 183 16.10 13.70 -2.36
CA ASP A 183 15.67 15.08 -2.18
C ASP A 183 14.77 15.18 -0.95
N HIS A 184 14.81 16.32 -0.26
CA HIS A 184 13.92 16.57 0.87
C HIS A 184 12.49 16.86 0.37
N ASN A 185 11.49 16.65 1.23
CA ASN A 185 10.09 16.94 0.93
C ASN A 185 9.64 16.41 -0.46
N THR A 186 9.97 15.16 -0.78
CA THR A 186 9.75 14.56 -2.09
C THR A 186 9.16 13.17 -1.95
N ALA A 187 8.17 12.87 -2.81
CA ALA A 187 7.57 11.55 -2.92
C ALA A 187 8.39 10.68 -3.89
N TYR A 188 8.71 9.45 -3.47
CA TYR A 188 9.41 8.46 -4.28
C TYR A 188 8.61 7.19 -4.40
N GLY A 189 8.55 6.63 -5.60
CA GLY A 189 7.96 5.33 -5.90
C GLY A 189 9.02 4.30 -6.23
N ILE A 190 8.78 3.07 -5.83
CA ILE A 190 9.63 1.91 -6.13
C ILE A 190 8.82 0.93 -6.96
N GLY A 191 9.46 0.35 -7.98
CA GLY A 191 8.93 -0.78 -8.74
C GLY A 191 10.00 -1.85 -8.92
N ILE A 192 9.60 -3.12 -8.83
CA ILE A 192 10.44 -4.29 -9.07
C ILE A 192 9.73 -5.24 -10.03
N PHE A 193 10.45 -5.72 -11.04
CA PHE A 193 9.93 -6.47 -12.18
C PHE A 193 10.93 -7.54 -12.62
N GLY A 194 10.44 -8.61 -13.26
CA GLY A 194 11.27 -9.53 -14.03
C GLY A 194 12.34 -10.30 -13.24
N LEU A 195 12.33 -10.26 -11.92
CA LEU A 195 13.22 -11.07 -11.09
C LEU A 195 12.80 -12.54 -11.17
N THR A 196 13.78 -13.44 -11.25
CA THR A 196 13.55 -14.89 -11.22
C THR A 196 14.15 -15.50 -9.98
N ASN A 197 13.63 -16.63 -9.51
CA ASN A 197 14.26 -17.45 -8.49
C ASN A 197 15.42 -18.29 -9.07
N ALA A 198 16.00 -19.17 -8.25
CA ALA A 198 17.09 -20.06 -8.66
C ALA A 198 16.68 -21.14 -9.69
N THR A 199 15.40 -21.45 -9.85
CA THR A 199 14.89 -22.38 -10.88
C THR A 199 14.60 -21.69 -12.21
N GLY A 200 14.63 -20.36 -12.24
CA GLY A 200 14.33 -19.54 -13.42
C GLY A 200 12.86 -19.13 -13.53
N ASP A 201 12.04 -19.42 -12.52
CA ASP A 201 10.64 -18.99 -12.46
C ASP A 201 10.56 -17.54 -11.98
N LEU A 202 9.58 -16.79 -12.47
CA LEU A 202 9.35 -15.41 -12.01
C LEU A 202 8.93 -15.40 -10.55
N ILE A 203 9.53 -14.48 -9.78
CA ILE A 203 9.08 -14.19 -8.42
C ILE A 203 7.64 -13.66 -8.46
N SER A 204 6.78 -14.20 -7.61
CA SER A 204 5.39 -13.75 -7.53
C SER A 204 5.24 -12.50 -6.66
N PRO A 205 4.32 -11.58 -6.99
CA PRO A 205 3.96 -10.51 -6.07
C PRO A 205 3.26 -11.06 -4.83
N SER A 206 3.26 -10.27 -3.74
CA SER A 206 2.43 -10.57 -2.57
C SER A 206 0.95 -10.58 -2.94
N LEU A 207 0.13 -11.27 -2.15
CA LEU A 207 -1.32 -11.33 -2.38
C LEU A 207 -1.95 -9.93 -2.37
N ALA A 208 -1.49 -9.04 -1.49
CA ALA A 208 -1.96 -7.66 -1.42
C ALA A 208 -1.62 -6.83 -2.65
N LEU A 209 -0.37 -6.90 -3.12
CA LEU A 209 0.01 -6.21 -4.35
C LEU A 209 -0.75 -6.79 -5.54
N LYS A 210 -0.95 -8.11 -5.60
CA LYS A 210 -1.73 -8.75 -6.65
C LYS A 210 -3.19 -8.26 -6.66
N ALA A 211 -3.84 -8.15 -5.50
CA ALA A 211 -5.20 -7.60 -5.42
C ALA A 211 -5.28 -6.15 -5.94
N LEU A 212 -4.26 -5.32 -5.68
CA LEU A 212 -4.16 -3.97 -6.23
C LEU A 212 -3.92 -3.97 -7.76
N ILE A 213 -3.12 -4.90 -8.26
CA ILE A 213 -2.89 -5.09 -9.71
C ILE A 213 -4.20 -5.53 -10.40
N ASP A 214 -4.92 -6.48 -9.82
CA ASP A 214 -6.13 -7.06 -10.40
C ASP A 214 -7.38 -6.18 -10.20
N GLY A 215 -7.29 -5.16 -9.33
CA GLY A 215 -8.42 -4.29 -8.98
C GLY A 215 -9.43 -4.95 -8.05
N SER A 216 -9.05 -6.04 -7.39
CA SER A 216 -9.88 -6.75 -6.41
C SER A 216 -9.86 -6.02 -5.08
N ASN A 217 -11.01 -5.99 -4.40
CA ASN A 217 -11.12 -5.47 -3.04
C ASN A 217 -10.50 -6.46 -2.04
N THR A 218 -10.02 -5.94 -0.93
CA THR A 218 -9.43 -6.69 0.18
C THR A 218 -10.18 -6.40 1.46
N ASP A 219 -10.07 -7.30 2.44
CA ASP A 219 -10.63 -7.10 3.78
C ASP A 219 -9.73 -6.23 4.69
N VAL A 220 -8.60 -5.76 4.16
CA VAL A 220 -7.57 -5.06 4.93
C VAL A 220 -7.65 -3.53 4.74
N PRO A 221 -8.02 -2.76 5.78
CA PRO A 221 -8.27 -1.33 5.63
C PRO A 221 -7.08 -0.48 5.17
N ASP A 222 -5.84 -0.84 5.54
CA ASP A 222 -4.64 -0.06 5.17
C ASP A 222 -4.29 -0.22 3.68
N VAL A 223 -4.47 -1.41 3.12
CA VAL A 223 -4.35 -1.69 1.68
C VAL A 223 -5.39 -0.87 0.91
N GLU A 224 -6.66 -0.90 1.34
CA GLU A 224 -7.74 -0.14 0.70
C GLU A 224 -7.53 1.37 0.79
N PHE A 225 -7.08 1.88 1.94
CA PHE A 225 -6.80 3.30 2.13
C PHE A 225 -5.73 3.81 1.14
N ARG A 226 -4.77 2.96 0.75
CA ARG A 226 -3.67 3.30 -0.14
C ARG A 226 -3.95 3.02 -1.62
N ARG A 227 -5.09 2.43 -1.98
CA ARG A 227 -5.42 2.03 -3.36
C ARG A 227 -5.22 3.16 -4.38
N GLY A 228 -5.73 4.36 -4.10
CA GLY A 228 -5.59 5.51 -5.00
C GLY A 228 -4.14 5.99 -5.18
N SER A 229 -3.29 5.83 -4.15
CA SER A 229 -1.86 6.12 -4.22
C SER A 229 -1.13 5.08 -5.09
N PHE A 230 -1.46 3.80 -4.93
CA PHE A 230 -0.98 2.74 -5.81
C PHE A 230 -1.38 2.93 -7.27
N ASP A 231 -2.65 3.28 -7.55
CA ASP A 231 -3.11 3.57 -8.91
C ASP A 231 -2.30 4.72 -9.55
N ASN A 232 -1.95 5.74 -8.77
CA ASN A 232 -1.08 6.82 -9.22
C ASN A 232 0.35 6.33 -9.53
N LEU A 233 0.92 5.53 -8.62
CA LEU A 233 2.25 4.93 -8.79
C LEU A 233 2.30 4.06 -10.04
N PHE A 234 1.31 3.19 -10.24
CA PHE A 234 1.20 2.32 -11.41
C PHE A 234 1.16 3.14 -12.70
N GLY A 235 0.30 4.17 -12.77
CA GLY A 235 0.24 5.04 -13.94
C GLY A 235 1.57 5.76 -14.24
N LYS A 236 2.33 6.15 -13.21
CA LYS A 236 3.67 6.75 -13.37
C LYS A 236 4.69 5.73 -13.88
N LEU A 237 4.68 4.51 -13.36
CA LEU A 237 5.54 3.41 -13.83
C LEU A 237 5.22 3.04 -15.29
N GLU A 238 3.95 2.91 -15.63
CA GLU A 238 3.49 2.60 -16.99
C GLU A 238 3.88 3.68 -18.00
N SER A 239 3.89 4.95 -17.59
CA SER A 239 4.36 6.06 -18.45
C SER A 239 5.84 5.95 -18.85
N LEU A 240 6.61 5.10 -18.14
CA LEU A 240 8.01 4.79 -18.41
C LEU A 240 8.21 3.39 -19.04
N GLY A 241 7.13 2.71 -19.43
CA GLY A 241 7.18 1.37 -20.05
C GLY A 241 7.08 0.20 -19.08
N TYR A 242 6.90 0.46 -17.78
CA TYR A 242 6.76 -0.58 -16.78
C TYR A 242 5.29 -0.96 -16.57
N GLU A 243 4.84 -2.03 -17.21
CA GLU A 243 3.44 -2.49 -17.12
C GLU A 243 3.07 -2.94 -15.70
N LYS A 244 1.92 -2.48 -15.19
CA LYS A 244 1.41 -2.84 -13.86
C LYS A 244 1.32 -4.36 -13.66
N ALA A 245 0.89 -5.09 -14.69
CA ALA A 245 0.70 -6.54 -14.64
C ALA A 245 1.99 -7.33 -14.36
N ASN A 246 3.17 -6.73 -14.59
CA ASN A 246 4.46 -7.39 -14.43
C ASN A 246 5.15 -7.03 -13.10
N LEU A 247 4.48 -6.28 -12.23
CA LEU A 247 5.02 -5.88 -10.93
C LEU A 247 5.12 -7.08 -9.97
N GLN A 248 6.30 -7.20 -9.35
CA GLN A 248 6.57 -8.17 -8.29
C GLN A 248 6.64 -7.49 -6.92
N ALA A 249 7.07 -6.23 -6.88
CA ALA A 249 6.93 -5.37 -5.71
C ALA A 249 6.73 -3.91 -6.15
N ALA A 250 5.87 -3.18 -5.46
CA ALA A 250 5.72 -1.74 -5.63
C ALA A 250 5.29 -1.11 -4.31
N TRP A 251 5.76 0.11 -4.06
CA TRP A 251 5.30 0.96 -2.95
C TRP A 251 5.83 2.37 -3.15
N GLU A 252 5.40 3.30 -2.31
CA GLU A 252 5.91 4.67 -2.29
C GLU A 252 6.15 5.15 -0.86
N PHE A 253 6.90 6.24 -0.73
CA PHE A 253 7.11 6.93 0.53
C PHE A 253 7.42 8.41 0.28
N HIS A 254 7.29 9.23 1.33
CA HIS A 254 7.61 10.65 1.29
C HIS A 254 8.78 10.97 2.23
N THR A 255 9.77 11.71 1.76
CA THR A 255 10.92 12.12 2.58
C THR A 255 10.58 13.31 3.46
N ALA A 256 11.25 13.42 4.61
CA ALA A 256 11.11 14.54 5.55
C ALA A 256 11.52 15.89 4.92
N SER A 257 11.02 16.98 5.50
CA SER A 257 11.43 18.34 5.14
C SER A 257 12.83 18.67 5.66
N THR A 258 13.43 19.72 5.09
CA THR A 258 14.71 20.26 5.59
C THR A 258 14.58 20.69 7.05
N GLU A 259 13.48 21.38 7.37
CA GLU A 259 13.18 21.92 8.70
C GLU A 259 13.13 20.82 9.75
N SER A 260 12.52 19.69 9.41
CA SER A 260 12.43 18.50 10.25
C SER A 260 13.78 17.84 10.51
N ILE A 261 14.64 17.77 9.48
CA ILE A 261 15.94 17.10 9.54
C ILE A 261 16.97 17.93 10.32
N VAL A 262 17.09 19.23 10.02
CA VAL A 262 18.16 20.08 10.59
C VAL A 262 17.67 21.10 11.62
N GLY A 263 16.37 21.38 11.68
CA GLY A 263 15.83 22.49 12.48
C GLY A 263 16.14 22.37 13.98
N GLY A 264 16.09 21.16 14.54
CA GLY A 264 16.47 20.93 15.93
C GLY A 264 17.93 21.31 16.23
N MET A 265 18.86 20.93 15.34
CA MET A 265 20.28 21.28 15.48
C MET A 265 20.49 22.79 15.34
N LEU A 266 19.83 23.42 14.37
CA LEU A 266 19.92 24.86 14.14
C LEU A 266 19.38 25.64 15.35
N HIS A 267 18.26 25.21 15.92
CA HIS A 267 17.70 25.82 17.13
C HIS A 267 18.65 25.68 18.33
N MET A 268 19.25 24.49 18.54
CA MET A 268 20.23 24.29 19.60
C MET A 268 21.47 25.18 19.43
N ARG A 269 21.96 25.32 18.19
CA ARG A 269 23.07 26.22 17.88
C ARG A 269 22.72 27.68 18.21
N GLU A 270 21.54 28.12 17.81
CA GLU A 270 21.08 29.50 18.04
C GLU A 270 20.89 29.79 19.54
N ASP A 271 20.28 28.89 20.30
CA ASP A 271 20.14 29.02 21.76
C ASP A 271 21.52 29.09 22.46
N ALA A 272 22.48 28.28 22.01
CA ALA A 272 23.84 28.31 22.55
C ALA A 272 24.55 29.64 22.26
N LEU A 273 24.47 30.15 21.02
CA LEU A 273 25.07 31.44 20.65
C LEU A 273 24.47 32.59 21.49
N ASN A 274 23.14 32.64 21.62
CA ASN A 274 22.48 33.68 22.40
C ASN A 274 22.86 33.69 23.89
N ARG A 275 23.22 32.53 24.46
CA ARG A 275 23.64 32.43 25.86
C ARG A 275 25.12 32.77 26.08
N LEU A 276 25.95 32.61 25.06
CA LEU A 276 27.39 32.85 25.15
C LEU A 276 27.81 34.27 24.76
N GLY A 277 26.97 34.99 24.00
CA GLY A 277 27.25 36.34 23.49
C GLY A 277 28.06 36.34 22.20
#